data_AF-A0A534K6D8-F1
#
_entry.id   AF-A0A534K6D8-F1
#
_cell.length_a   1.000
_cell.length_b   1.000
_cell.length_c   1.000
_cell.angle_alpha   90.00
_cell.angle_beta   90.00
_cell.angle_gamma   90.00
#
_symmetry.space_group_name_H-M   'P 1'
#
loop_
_entity.id
_entity.type
_entity.pdbx_description
1 polymer ?
#
loop_
_entity_poly.entity_id
_entity_poly.type
_entity_poly.pdbx_seq_one_letter_code
_entity_poly.pdbx_strand_id
1 'polypeptide(L)'
;MTEKDQQFTRMWNEANKSKQEKFRNLMKSKLAARQIIFNEGNARAFWNGDVALITPEKPYEERPREERFERRRPPPRGRGPPRRR
;
A
#
# COMPACT_ATOMS: atom_id res chain seq x y z
N MET A 1 0.97 -17.92 21.04
CA MET A 1 1.23 -17.03 19.89
C MET A 1 1.05 -17.85 18.62
N THR A 2 0.24 -17.38 17.68
CA THR A 2 -0.03 -18.07 16.41
C THR A 2 1.17 -17.93 15.46
N GLU A 3 1.37 -18.89 14.56
CA GLU A 3 2.49 -18.90 13.61
C GLU A 3 2.51 -17.63 12.71
N LYS A 4 1.32 -17.13 12.36
CA LYS A 4 1.11 -15.87 11.63
C LYS A 4 1.63 -14.64 12.38
N ASP A 5 1.48 -14.64 13.70
CA ASP A 5 1.87 -13.54 14.56
C ASP A 5 3.41 -13.41 14.62
N GLN A 6 4.09 -14.55 14.72
CA GLN A 6 5.56 -14.60 14.62
C GLN A 6 6.06 -14.18 13.24
N GLN A 7 5.36 -14.60 12.18
CA GLN A 7 5.67 -14.17 10.81
C GLN A 7 5.49 -12.66 10.63
N PHE A 8 4.45 -12.06 11.22
CA PHE A 8 4.26 -10.62 11.22
C PHE A 8 5.42 -9.92 11.91
N THR A 9 5.78 -10.31 13.14
CA THR A 9 6.89 -9.71 13.88
C THR A 9 8.20 -9.79 13.12
N ARG A 10 8.46 -10.91 12.43
CA ARG A 10 9.66 -11.09 11.61
C ARG A 10 9.69 -10.14 10.40
N MET A 11 8.58 -10.00 9.69
CA MET A 11 8.48 -9.10 8.52
C MET A 11 8.45 -7.62 8.92
N TRP A 12 7.85 -7.30 10.07
CA TRP A 12 7.77 -5.94 10.61
C TRP A 12 9.10 -5.42 11.14
N ASN A 13 9.94 -6.31 11.71
CA ASN A 13 11.27 -6.01 12.21
C ASN A 13 12.40 -6.52 11.28
N GLU A 14 12.08 -6.77 10.01
CA GLU A 14 13.03 -7.26 9.02
C GLU A 14 14.25 -6.33 8.93
N ALA A 15 15.47 -6.90 9.01
CA ALA A 15 16.72 -6.12 9.03
C ALA A 15 16.96 -5.43 7.67
N ASN A 16 16.46 -6.01 6.59
CA ASN A 16 16.49 -5.38 5.29
C ASN A 16 15.40 -4.30 5.18
N LYS A 17 15.82 -3.04 5.26
CA LYS A 17 14.95 -1.86 5.16
C LYS A 17 14.02 -1.89 3.94
N SER A 18 14.48 -2.36 2.78
CA SER A 18 13.63 -2.39 1.58
C SER A 18 12.47 -3.39 1.71
N LYS A 19 12.72 -4.56 2.31
CA LYS A 19 11.68 -5.55 2.57
C LYS A 19 10.73 -5.08 3.66
N GLN A 20 11.27 -4.51 4.73
CA GLN A 20 10.50 -3.92 5.82
C GLN A 20 9.56 -2.83 5.30
N GLU A 21 10.06 -1.90 4.48
CA GLU A 21 9.27 -0.81 3.93
C GLU A 21 8.20 -1.32 2.96
N LYS A 22 8.50 -2.30 2.12
CA LYS A 22 7.50 -2.97 1.26
C LYS A 22 6.37 -3.59 2.09
N PHE A 23 6.71 -4.27 3.19
CA PHE A 23 5.73 -4.86 4.07
C PHE A 23 4.88 -3.81 4.78
N ARG A 24 5.50 -2.74 5.31
CA ARG A 24 4.78 -1.63 5.93
C ARG A 24 3.87 -0.90 4.94
N ASN A 25 4.33 -0.67 3.71
CA ASN A 25 3.53 -0.06 2.65
C ASN A 25 2.35 -0.95 2.22
N LEU A 26 2.55 -2.27 2.17
CA LEU A 26 1.47 -3.23 1.95
C LEU A 26 0.41 -3.11 3.05
N MET A 27 0.83 -3.16 4.32
CA MET A 27 -0.09 -3.03 5.45
C MET A 27 -0.80 -1.68 5.46
N LYS A 28 -0.09 -0.59 5.20
CA LYS A 28 -0.66 0.76 5.04
C LYS A 28 -1.73 0.80 3.96
N SER A 29 -1.48 0.22 2.79
CA SER A 29 -2.47 0.16 1.70
C SER A 29 -3.69 -0.69 2.05
N LYS A 30 -3.48 -1.84 2.70
CA LYS A 30 -4.58 -2.73 3.13
C LYS A 30 -5.46 -2.11 4.21
N LEU A 31 -4.85 -1.45 5.19
CA LEU A 31 -5.56 -0.72 6.24
C LEU A 31 -6.28 0.52 5.67
N ALA A 32 -5.64 1.28 4.79
CA ALA A 32 -6.26 2.41 4.12
C ALA A 32 -7.49 2.02 3.29
N ALA A 33 -7.45 0.87 2.60
CA ALA A 33 -8.60 0.34 1.85
C ALA A 33 -9.82 0.02 2.73
N ARG A 34 -9.59 -0.18 4.03
CA ARG A 34 -10.64 -0.42 5.04
C ARG A 34 -10.86 0.77 5.97
N GLN A 35 -10.23 1.92 5.68
CA GLN A 35 -10.29 3.14 6.51
C GLN A 35 -9.82 2.93 7.96
N ILE A 36 -8.83 2.06 8.13
CA ILE A 36 -8.24 1.75 9.42
C ILE A 36 -6.96 2.57 9.59
N ILE A 37 -6.73 3.12 10.79
CA ILE A 37 -5.46 3.77 11.14
C ILE A 37 -4.30 2.80 10.91
N PHE A 38 -3.29 3.27 10.19
CA PHE A 38 -2.02 2.56 10.11
C PHE A 38 -1.23 2.68 11.43
N ASN A 39 -1.30 1.65 12.25
CA ASN A 39 -0.46 1.44 13.42
C ASN A 39 -0.08 -0.05 13.53
N GLU A 40 0.88 -0.39 14.40
CA GLU A 40 1.36 -1.77 14.54
C GLU A 40 0.27 -2.72 15.06
N GLY A 41 -0.54 -2.30 16.03
CA GLY A 41 -1.61 -3.13 16.60
C GLY A 41 -2.68 -3.51 15.58
N ASN A 42 -3.17 -2.54 14.82
CA ASN A 42 -4.14 -2.73 13.74
C ASN A 42 -3.56 -3.53 12.58
N ALA A 43 -2.28 -3.29 12.23
CA ALA A 43 -1.60 -4.05 11.19
C ALA A 43 -1.46 -5.53 11.58
N ARG A 44 -1.10 -5.78 12.85
CA ARG A 44 -0.99 -7.13 13.43
C ARG A 44 -2.34 -7.82 13.50
N ALA A 45 -3.38 -7.13 13.99
CA ALA A 45 -4.75 -7.63 14.02
C ALA A 45 -5.28 -7.95 12.61
N PHE A 46 -5.05 -7.07 11.63
CA PHE A 46 -5.41 -7.33 10.23
C PHE A 46 -4.69 -8.57 9.67
N TRP A 47 -3.40 -8.71 9.95
CA TRP A 47 -2.58 -9.83 9.46
C TRP A 47 -3.01 -11.17 10.07
N ASN A 48 -3.31 -11.16 11.36
CA ASN A 48 -3.78 -12.35 12.09
C ASN A 48 -5.24 -12.70 11.75
N GLY A 49 -6.01 -11.77 11.18
CA GLY A 49 -7.42 -11.95 10.85
C GLY A 49 -8.37 -11.54 11.98
N ASP A 50 -7.84 -10.95 13.04
CA ASP A 50 -8.58 -10.49 14.21
C ASP A 50 -9.21 -9.11 13.97
N VAL A 51 -10.12 -9.03 13.00
CA VAL A 51 -10.79 -7.79 12.59
C VAL A 51 -11.60 -7.16 13.75
N ALA A 52 -12.01 -7.97 14.73
CA ALA A 52 -12.71 -7.51 15.93
C ALA A 52 -11.84 -6.64 16.87
N LEU A 53 -10.51 -6.76 16.80
CA LEU A 53 -9.57 -5.97 17.61
C LEU A 53 -9.13 -4.68 16.91
N ILE A 54 -9.52 -4.49 15.66
CA ILE A 54 -9.15 -3.30 14.90
C ILE A 54 -10.03 -2.16 15.37
N THR A 55 -9.41 -1.05 15.76
CA THR A 55 -10.14 0.19 16.04
C THR A 55 -10.39 0.91 14.71
N PRO A 56 -11.62 0.90 14.16
CA PRO A 56 -11.94 1.77 13.04
C PRO A 56 -11.96 3.21 13.55
N GLU A 57 -11.17 4.10 12.92
CA GLU A 57 -11.53 5.50 12.94
C GLU A 57 -12.79 5.65 12.07
N LYS A 58 -13.78 6.33 12.63
CA LYS A 58 -15.08 6.73 12.10
C LYS A 58 -15.16 7.13 10.59
N PRO A 59 -16.39 7.21 10.03
CA PRO A 59 -16.69 6.86 8.64
C PRO A 59 -16.15 7.85 7.61
N TYR A 60 -15.61 7.29 6.53
CA TYR A 60 -15.69 7.79 5.16
C TYR A 60 -15.73 9.31 4.98
N GLU A 61 -14.56 9.95 5.04
CA GLU A 61 -14.30 11.01 4.07
C GLU A 61 -13.64 10.35 2.86
N GLU A 62 -14.41 10.34 1.79
CA GLU A 62 -14.10 9.95 0.43
C GLU A 62 -12.79 10.60 -0.03
N ARG A 63 -11.63 10.06 0.34
CA ARG A 63 -10.36 10.51 -0.23
C ARG A 63 -10.30 9.92 -1.64
N PRO A 64 -10.36 10.75 -2.70
CA PRO A 64 -10.23 10.27 -4.06
C PRO A 64 -8.88 9.57 -4.15
N ARG A 65 -8.95 8.27 -4.40
CA ARG A 65 -7.84 7.39 -4.72
C ARG A 65 -6.96 8.12 -5.72
N GLU A 66 -5.82 8.65 -5.30
CA GLU A 66 -4.84 9.29 -6.17
C GLU A 66 -4.44 8.28 -7.25
N GLU A 67 -5.13 8.39 -8.38
CA GLU A 67 -4.70 8.33 -9.77
C GLU A 67 -3.30 7.71 -9.99
N ARG A 68 -3.11 6.44 -9.60
CA ARG A 68 -1.84 5.72 -9.84
C ARG A 68 -1.69 5.22 -11.28
N PHE A 69 -2.49 5.66 -12.24
CA PHE A 69 -2.33 5.28 -13.63
C PHE A 69 -2.87 6.34 -14.56
N GLU A 70 -2.05 7.34 -14.95
CA GLU A 70 -2.00 7.88 -16.32
C GLU A 70 -1.08 9.10 -16.42
N ARG A 71 0.22 8.87 -16.67
CA ARG A 71 1.08 9.73 -17.53
C ARG A 71 2.53 9.25 -17.52
N ARG A 72 2.74 7.99 -17.88
CA ARG A 72 3.96 7.59 -18.61
C ARG A 72 3.58 7.35 -20.06
N ARG A 73 3.10 8.41 -20.75
CA ARG A 73 3.15 8.40 -22.21
C ARG A 73 4.64 8.51 -22.56
N PRO A 74 5.24 7.53 -23.25
CA PRO A 74 6.54 7.77 -23.88
C PRO A 74 6.37 8.94 -24.85
N PRO A 75 7.37 9.83 -25.01
CA PRO A 75 7.32 10.85 -26.06
C PRO A 75 7.14 10.13 -27.39
N PRO A 76 6.16 10.51 -28.24
CA PRO A 76 6.01 9.90 -29.54
C PRO A 76 7.26 10.21 -30.38
N ARG A 77 8.14 9.20 -30.51
CA ARG A 77 9.17 9.15 -31.54
C ARG A 77 8.47 8.83 -32.88
N GLY A 78 7.88 9.84 -33.51
CA GLY A 78 7.48 9.82 -34.93
C GLY A 78 8.48 10.66 -35.71
N ARG A 79 9.51 10.05 -36.32
CA ARG A 79 9.58 9.73 -37.76
C ARG A 79 9.22 10.90 -38.68
N GLY A 80 10.26 11.60 -39.16
CA GLY A 80 10.47 11.96 -40.57
C GLY A 80 9.55 13.02 -41.22
N PRO A 81 10.02 13.69 -42.30
CA PRO A 81 9.48 14.96 -42.79
C PRO A 81 8.36 14.79 -43.83
N PRO A 82 7.60 15.86 -44.13
CA PRO A 82 7.12 16.09 -45.49
C PRO A 82 7.80 17.31 -46.11
N ARG A 83 8.15 17.11 -47.38
CA ARG A 83 8.75 18.04 -48.33
C ARG A 83 7.82 19.21 -48.67
N ARG A 84 8.47 20.30 -49.13
CA ARG A 84 8.01 21.32 -50.10
C ARG A 84 6.88 22.26 -49.67
N ARG A 85 7.20 23.56 -49.62
CA ARG A 85 7.05 24.45 -50.78
C ARG A 85 8.00 25.63 -50.66
#